data_AF-A0A8C2LE78-F1
#
_entry.id   AF-A0A8C2LE78-F1
#
_cell.length_a   1.000
_cell.length_b   1.000
_cell.length_c   1.000
_cell.angle_alpha   90.00
_cell.angle_beta   90.00
_cell.angle_gamma   90.00
#
_symmetry.space_group_name_H-M   'P 1'
#
loop_
_entity.id
_entity.type
_entity.pdbx_description
1 polymer ?
#
loop_
_entity_poly.entity_id
_entity_poly.type
_entity_poly.pdbx_seq_one_letter_code
_entity_poly.pdbx_strand_id
1 'polypeptide(L)'
;MFRRPVLQVFHQFVRYESEVASSLVLERSMNRVQLLGRIGQDPVMRQVEGKNPVTIFSLATNEMWRSGDSEVNQVGDVTVFRPGLRDVAYQYVKKGARIFVEGKVDYGEYMDKNNVRCDQIKEKS
;
A
#
# COMPACT_ATOMS: atom_id res chain seq x y z
N MET A 1 9.64 78.36 -10.59
CA MET A 1 11.01 78.13 -10.08
C MET A 1 10.94 77.92 -8.57
N PHE A 2 10.63 76.72 -8.07
CA PHE A 2 10.94 76.31 -6.68
C PHE A 2 10.94 74.78 -6.59
N ARG A 3 11.83 74.28 -5.74
CA ARG A 3 12.59 73.03 -5.87
C ARG A 3 11.79 71.79 -5.46
N ARG A 4 12.03 70.66 -6.16
CA ARG A 4 11.77 69.31 -5.64
C ARG A 4 12.85 68.95 -4.61
N PRO A 5 12.46 68.33 -3.48
CA PRO A 5 13.29 67.28 -2.91
C PRO A 5 12.50 65.98 -2.73
N VAL A 6 13.18 64.91 -3.13
CA VAL A 6 12.92 63.50 -2.92
C VAL A 6 12.87 63.21 -1.41
N LEU A 7 11.88 62.44 -0.94
CA LEU A 7 12.05 61.54 0.21
C LEU A 7 10.86 60.57 0.32
N GLN A 8 11.21 59.29 0.17
CA GLN A 8 10.58 58.10 0.77
C GLN A 8 9.05 58.07 0.88
N VAL A 9 8.45 57.34 -0.06
CA VAL A 9 7.37 56.42 0.31
C VAL A 9 7.83 55.02 -0.08
N PHE A 10 8.62 54.43 0.82
CA PHE A 10 8.52 52.99 1.08
C PHE A 10 7.05 52.70 1.47
N HIS A 11 6.56 51.50 1.17
CA HIS A 11 5.15 51.05 1.10
C HIS A 11 4.71 51.10 -0.37
N GLN A 12 4.92 50.05 -1.15
CA GLN A 12 4.23 48.79 -0.94
C GLN A 12 5.13 47.68 -1.50
N PHE A 13 5.90 47.00 -0.65
CA PHE A 13 6.20 45.61 -0.96
C PHE A 13 4.84 44.93 -0.87
N VAL A 14 4.21 44.73 -2.03
CA VAL A 14 3.07 43.84 -2.17
C VAL A 14 3.56 42.52 -1.61
N ARG A 15 3.17 42.25 -0.36
CA ARG A 15 3.07 40.90 0.15
C ARG A 15 2.18 40.21 -0.87
N TYR A 16 2.78 39.45 -1.77
CA TYR A 16 2.07 38.42 -2.50
C TYR A 16 1.78 37.37 -1.43
N GLU A 17 0.73 37.62 -0.67
CA GLU A 17 0.11 36.66 0.21
C GLU A 17 -0.51 35.65 -0.75
N SER A 18 0.32 34.71 -1.19
CA SER A 18 -0.16 33.51 -1.85
C SER A 18 -0.95 32.76 -0.79
N GLU A 19 -2.23 33.09 -0.68
CA GLU A 19 -3.23 32.17 -0.20
C GLU A 19 -3.25 30.99 -1.19
N VAL A 20 -2.25 30.10 -1.06
CA VAL A 20 -2.31 28.76 -1.64
C VAL A 20 -3.22 27.92 -0.74
N ALA A 21 -4.42 28.44 -0.49
CA ALA A 21 -5.57 27.66 -0.07
C ALA A 21 -6.26 27.12 -1.34
N SER A 22 -5.47 26.55 -2.26
CA SER A 22 -5.97 25.90 -3.47
C SER A 22 -6.02 24.40 -3.22
N SER A 23 -7.17 23.96 -2.70
CA SER A 23 -7.72 22.62 -2.87
C SER A 23 -6.73 21.46 -2.69
N LEU A 24 -6.63 20.94 -1.46
CA LEU A 24 -6.29 19.52 -1.27
C LEU A 24 -7.47 18.66 -1.74
N VAL A 25 -7.84 18.75 -3.03
CA VAL A 25 -8.44 17.59 -3.69
C VAL A 25 -7.31 16.59 -3.68
N LEU A 26 -7.34 15.69 -2.69
CA LEU A 26 -6.39 14.58 -2.61
C LEU A 26 -6.35 13.95 -4.00
N GLU A 27 -5.23 14.10 -4.71
CA GLU A 27 -5.08 13.52 -6.04
C GLU A 27 -5.36 12.03 -5.92
N ARG A 28 -6.18 11.51 -6.84
CA ARG A 28 -6.56 10.09 -6.82
C ARG A 28 -5.31 9.26 -7.08
N SER A 29 -4.74 8.68 -6.03
CA SER A 29 -3.58 7.79 -6.12
C SER A 29 -4.00 6.36 -6.51
N MET A 30 -3.14 5.67 -7.27
CA MET A 30 -3.36 4.30 -7.71
C MET A 30 -2.41 3.36 -6.98
N ASN A 31 -2.98 2.39 -6.26
CA ASN A 31 -2.27 1.24 -5.71
C ASN A 31 -2.98 0.00 -6.23
N ARG A 32 -2.29 -0.75 -7.10
CA ARG A 32 -2.76 -1.99 -7.73
C ARG A 32 -1.60 -2.97 -7.84
N VAL A 33 -1.85 -4.21 -7.44
CA VAL A 33 -0.92 -5.33 -7.51
C VAL A 33 -1.57 -6.45 -8.30
N GLN A 34 -0.78 -7.13 -9.11
CA GLN A 34 -1.18 -8.34 -9.82
C GLN A 34 -0.14 -9.41 -9.58
N LEU A 35 -0.54 -10.50 -8.93
CA LEU A 35 0.34 -11.64 -8.66
C LEU A 35 -0.22 -12.90 -9.30
N LEU A 36 0.71 -13.75 -9.76
CA LEU A 36 0.42 -15.09 -10.26
C LEU A 36 1.40 -16.06 -9.60
N GLY A 37 0.88 -16.96 -8.78
CA GLY A 37 1.74 -17.80 -7.95
C GLY A 37 1.07 -19.11 -7.56
N ARG A 38 1.76 -19.86 -6.70
CA ARG A 38 1.25 -21.09 -6.08
C ARG A 38 0.99 -20.88 -4.61
N ILE A 39 -0.03 -21.52 -4.09
CA ILE A 39 -0.35 -21.48 -2.66
C ILE A 39 0.64 -22.33 -1.86
N GLY A 40 1.30 -21.72 -0.88
CA GLY A 40 2.24 -22.40 0.01
C GLY A 40 1.57 -23.18 1.14
N GLN A 41 0.46 -22.65 1.67
CA GLN A 41 -0.30 -23.22 2.78
C GLN A 41 -1.80 -23.09 2.56
N ASP A 42 -2.59 -24.02 3.10
CA ASP A 42 -4.05 -23.95 3.02
C ASP A 42 -4.58 -22.64 3.66
N PRO A 43 -5.66 -22.06 3.11
CA PRO A 43 -6.21 -20.81 3.60
C PRO A 43 -6.71 -20.95 5.04
N VAL A 44 -6.37 -19.98 5.89
CA VAL A 44 -6.80 -19.91 7.28
C VAL A 44 -7.78 -18.75 7.44
N MET A 45 -8.99 -19.04 7.92
CA MET A 45 -9.95 -18.00 8.30
C MET A 45 -9.64 -17.49 9.70
N ARG A 46 -9.38 -16.20 9.84
CA ARG A 46 -9.22 -15.53 11.13
C ARG A 46 -10.40 -14.61 11.37
N GLN A 47 -11.08 -14.83 12.49
CA GLN A 47 -12.10 -13.92 13.01
C GLN A 47 -11.55 -13.27 14.28
N VAL A 48 -11.41 -11.96 14.25
CA VAL A 48 -11.01 -11.17 15.42
C VAL A 48 -12.26 -10.56 16.02
N GLU A 49 -12.37 -10.58 17.34
CA GLU A 49 -13.51 -9.98 18.05
C GLU A 49 -13.71 -8.51 17.62
N GLY A 50 -14.93 -8.18 17.19
CA GLY A 50 -15.28 -6.85 16.70
C GLY A 50 -14.80 -6.50 15.28
N LYS A 51 -14.17 -7.42 14.53
CA LYS A 51 -13.76 -7.20 13.14
C LYS A 51 -14.39 -8.21 12.19
N ASN A 52 -14.50 -7.80 10.93
CA ASN A 52 -14.91 -8.69 9.85
C ASN A 52 -13.93 -9.87 9.73
N PRO A 53 -14.42 -11.12 9.54
CA PRO A 53 -13.53 -12.25 9.32
C PRO A 53 -12.72 -12.06 8.04
N VAL A 54 -11.49 -12.56 8.05
CA VAL A 54 -10.53 -12.47 6.94
C VAL A 54 -9.98 -13.85 6.62
N THR A 55 -9.72 -14.10 5.35
CA THR A 55 -9.06 -15.33 4.89
C THR A 55 -7.63 -14.99 4.51
N ILE A 56 -6.67 -15.70 5.10
CA ILE A 56 -5.23 -15.47 4.89
C ILE A 56 -4.63 -16.71 4.27
N PHE A 57 -3.81 -16.55 3.23
CA PHE A 57 -3.02 -17.61 2.64
C PHE A 57 -1.68 -17.06 2.13
N SER A 58 -0.69 -17.94 1.99
CA SER A 58 0.62 -17.57 1.48
C SER A 58 0.73 -17.91 -0.01
N LEU A 59 1.22 -16.97 -0.80
CA LEU A 59 1.43 -17.08 -2.24
C LEU A 59 2.93 -17.04 -2.54
N ALA A 60 3.42 -18.09 -3.18
CA ALA A 60 4.78 -18.17 -3.68
C ALA A 60 4.84 -17.71 -5.15
N THR A 61 5.71 -16.76 -5.43
CA THR A 61 6.08 -16.28 -6.77
C THR A 61 7.56 -16.57 -7.00
N ASN A 62 7.89 -17.01 -8.22
CA ASN A 62 9.26 -17.34 -8.58
C ASN A 62 9.77 -16.32 -9.58
N GLU A 63 10.97 -15.81 -9.34
CA GLU A 63 11.69 -14.92 -10.25
C GLU A 63 12.89 -15.67 -10.84
N MET A 64 12.94 -15.73 -12.18
CA MET A 64 14.05 -16.34 -12.92
C MET A 64 14.71 -15.28 -13.79
N TRP A 65 15.99 -15.01 -13.53
CA TRP A 65 16.83 -14.13 -14.34
C TRP A 65 17.71 -14.97 -15.26
N ARG A 66 17.94 -14.48 -16.48
CA ARG A 66 18.67 -15.21 -17.53
C ARG A 66 20.17 -15.39 -17.26
N SER A 67 20.75 -14.72 -16.26
CA SER A 67 22.20 -14.76 -16.04
C SER A 67 22.63 -15.81 -15.01
N GLY A 68 21.96 -16.95 -14.99
CA GLY A 68 22.68 -18.22 -14.82
C GLY A 68 22.70 -18.90 -13.45
N ASP A 69 22.29 -18.31 -12.32
CA ASP A 69 22.27 -19.12 -11.08
C ASP A 69 21.45 -18.64 -9.87
N SER A 70 20.30 -17.98 -10.02
CA SER A 70 19.44 -17.80 -8.84
C SER A 70 17.95 -17.78 -9.14
N GLU A 71 17.31 -18.93 -8.99
CA GLU A 71 15.87 -18.95 -8.78
C GLU A 71 15.58 -18.30 -7.41
N VAL A 72 15.02 -17.09 -7.41
CA VAL A 72 14.59 -16.43 -6.17
C VAL A 72 13.11 -16.77 -5.98
N ASN A 73 12.83 -17.54 -4.94
CA ASN A 73 11.47 -17.83 -4.51
C ASN A 73 11.03 -16.75 -3.52
N GLN A 74 10.08 -15.92 -3.92
CA GLN A 74 9.47 -14.91 -3.06
C GLN A 74 8.16 -15.47 -2.50
N VAL A 75 7.98 -15.37 -1.19
CA VAL A 75 6.77 -15.83 -0.50
C VAL A 75 6.11 -14.62 0.14
N GLY A 76 4.88 -14.33 -0.30
CA GLY A 76 4.07 -13.22 0.22
C GLY A 76 2.83 -13.72 0.95
N ASP A 77 2.37 -12.95 1.94
CA ASP A 77 1.09 -13.18 2.60
C ASP A 77 -0.02 -12.37 1.95
N VAL A 78 -1.04 -13.06 1.46
CA VAL A 78 -2.23 -12.46 0.85
C VAL A 78 -3.39 -12.55 1.84
N THR A 79 -4.06 -11.43 2.07
CA THR A 79 -5.22 -11.32 2.95
C THR A 79 -6.44 -10.82 2.19
N VAL A 80 -7.50 -11.63 2.18
CA VAL A 80 -8.76 -11.30 1.51
C VAL A 80 -9.76 -10.75 2.52
N PHE A 81 -10.16 -9.49 2.32
CA PHE A 81 -11.09 -8.78 3.21
C PHE A 81 -12.52 -8.73 2.67
N ARG A 82 -12.68 -8.85 1.34
CA ARG A 82 -13.98 -8.69 0.69
C ARG A 82 -14.96 -9.78 1.16
N PRO A 83 -16.18 -9.40 1.63
CA PRO A 83 -17.21 -10.37 1.98
C PRO A 83 -17.60 -11.18 0.73
N GLY A 84 -17.85 -12.48 0.89
CA GLY A 84 -18.09 -13.41 -0.22
C GLY A 84 -16.80 -13.94 -0.85
N LEU A 85 -15.88 -13.06 -1.29
CA LEU A 85 -14.61 -13.50 -1.88
C LEU A 85 -13.75 -14.25 -0.85
N ARG A 86 -13.78 -13.83 0.42
CA ARG A 86 -13.09 -14.54 1.51
C ARG A 86 -13.62 -15.97 1.73
N ASP A 87 -14.93 -16.17 1.56
CA ASP A 87 -15.61 -17.45 1.79
C ASP A 87 -15.33 -18.40 0.63
N VAL A 88 -15.39 -17.87 -0.60
CA VAL A 88 -14.96 -18.57 -1.82
C VAL A 88 -13.47 -18.91 -1.74
N ALA A 89 -12.62 -17.98 -1.34
CA ALA A 89 -11.19 -18.25 -1.19
C ALA A 89 -10.96 -19.37 -0.17
N TYR A 90 -11.65 -19.37 0.96
CA TYR A 90 -11.50 -20.43 1.97
C TYR A 90 -11.98 -21.80 1.48
N GLN A 91 -13.08 -21.85 0.71
CA GLN A 91 -13.64 -23.11 0.22
C GLN A 91 -12.83 -23.72 -0.94
N TYR A 92 -12.42 -22.89 -1.89
CA TYR A 92 -11.85 -23.36 -3.16
C TYR A 92 -10.32 -23.30 -3.23
N VAL A 93 -9.67 -22.42 -2.45
CA VAL A 93 -8.20 -22.34 -2.46
C VAL A 93 -7.63 -23.48 -1.62
N LYS A 94 -6.66 -24.19 -2.19
CA LYS A 94 -5.94 -25.31 -1.56
C LYS A 94 -4.45 -25.18 -1.77
N LYS A 95 -3.65 -25.76 -0.88
CA LYS A 95 -2.20 -25.84 -1.02
C LYS A 95 -1.81 -26.40 -2.40
N GLY A 96 -0.84 -25.76 -3.03
CA GLY A 96 -0.32 -26.13 -4.36
C GLY A 96 -1.14 -25.63 -5.55
N ALA A 97 -2.35 -25.10 -5.33
CA ALA A 97 -3.15 -24.49 -6.39
C ALA A 97 -2.42 -23.27 -6.99
N ARG A 98 -2.52 -23.11 -8.32
CA ARG A 98 -2.02 -21.94 -9.02
C ARG A 98 -3.15 -20.92 -9.10
N ILE A 99 -2.93 -19.72 -8.58
CA ILE A 99 -3.96 -18.69 -8.50
C ILE A 99 -3.43 -17.34 -8.99
N PHE A 100 -4.35 -16.56 -9.56
CA PHE A 100 -4.16 -15.16 -9.91
C PHE A 100 -4.83 -14.29 -8.85
N VAL A 101 -4.14 -13.27 -8.37
CA VAL A 101 -4.64 -12.33 -7.36
C VAL A 101 -4.44 -10.91 -7.87
N GLU A 102 -5.49 -10.11 -7.75
CA GLU A 102 -5.42 -8.66 -7.92
C GLU A 102 -5.79 -7.99 -6.60
N GLY A 103 -5.03 -6.99 -6.19
CA GLY A 103 -5.22 -6.33 -4.91
C GLY A 103 -4.47 -5.01 -4.78
N LYS A 104 -4.23 -4.62 -3.53
CA LYS A 104 -3.46 -3.44 -3.13
C LYS A 104 -2.41 -3.87 -2.11
N VAL A 105 -1.22 -3.27 -2.14
CA VAL A 105 -0.25 -3.46 -1.04
C VAL A 105 -0.67 -2.61 0.16
N ASP A 106 -0.67 -3.20 1.35
CA ASP A 106 -0.86 -2.54 2.63
C ASP A 106 0.34 -2.86 3.52
N TYR A 107 1.07 -1.84 3.98
CA TYR A 107 2.17 -2.05 4.92
C TYR A 107 1.57 -2.03 6.33
N GLY A 108 1.50 -3.19 6.97
CA GLY A 108 1.14 -3.29 8.37
C GLY A 108 2.31 -2.86 9.24
N GLU A 109 2.14 -1.82 10.05
CA GLU A 109 3.15 -1.44 11.03
C GLU A 109 3.10 -2.39 12.22
N TYR A 110 4.21 -3.06 12.54
CA TYR A 110 4.39 -3.79 13.80
C TYR A 110 5.48 -3.11 14.63
N MET A 111 5.15 -2.82 15.89
CA MET A 111 6.11 -2.31 16.87
C MET A 111 6.75 -3.51 17.55
N ASP A 112 8.05 -3.70 17.36
CA ASP A 112 8.79 -4.73 18.08
C ASP A 112 8.90 -4.35 19.57
N LYS A 113 9.19 -5.33 20.45
CA LYS A 113 9.32 -5.11 21.91
C LYS A 113 10.38 -4.07 22.28
N ASN A 114 11.29 -3.78 21.34
CA ASN A 114 12.36 -2.78 21.48
C ASN A 114 11.98 -1.42 20.87
N ASN A 115 10.70 -1.17 20.57
CA ASN A 115 10.18 0.09 20.02
C ASN A 115 10.75 0.46 18.63
N VAL A 116 11.18 -0.54 17.86
CA VAL A 116 11.61 -0.39 16.46
C VAL A 116 10.42 -0.72 15.55
N ARG A 117 10.15 0.16 14.59
CA ARG A 117 9.10 -0.05 13.57
C ARG A 117 9.60 -1.02 12.51
N CYS A 118 8.90 -2.12 12.32
CA CYS A 118 9.15 -3.05 11.23
C CYS A 118 7.89 -3.14 10.36
N ASP A 119 8.03 -2.85 9.07
CA ASP A 119 6.92 -2.88 8.12
C ASP A 119 6.66 -4.31 7.66
N GLN A 120 5.44 -4.83 7.89
CA GLN A 120 5.00 -6.10 7.35
C GLN A 120 4.17 -5.84 6.08
N ILE A 121 4.65 -6.28 4.93
CA ILE A 121 3.90 -6.19 3.68
C ILE A 121 2.69 -7.15 3.75
N LYS A 122 1.48 -6.61 3.72
CA LYS A 122 0.22 -7.35 3.66
C LYS A 122 -0.48 -7.00 2.35
N GLU A 123 -0.71 -7.96 1.49
CA GLU A 123 -1.47 -7.68 0.27
C GLU A 123 -2.97 -7.83 0.54
N LYS A 124 -3.75 -6.80 0.24
CA LYS A 124 -5.22 -6.76 0.40
C LYS A 124 -5.91 -6.97 -0.94
N SER A 125 -6.69 -8.04 -1.09
CA SER A 125 -7.56 -8.28 -2.27
C SER A 125 -9.00 -7.78 -2.05
#